data_AF-A0A8T2XRN1-F1
#
_entry.id   AF-A0A8T2XRN1-F1
#
_cell.length_a   1.000
_cell.length_b   1.000
_cell.length_c   1.000
_cell.angle_alpha   90.00
_cell.angle_beta   90.00
_cell.angle_gamma   90.00
#
_symmetry.space_group_name_H-M   'P 1'
#
loop_
_entity.id
_entity.type
_entity.pdbx_description
1 polymer ?
#
loop_
_entity_poly.entity_id
_entity_poly.type
_entity_poly.pdbx_seq_one_letter_code
_entity_poly.pdbx_strand_id
1 'polypeptide(L)'
;MVVKEEERLELFLKTGLDERTARHTIANNKVTNNLTAVIHEAGVTEGCNRTIGNLLYTVRLDNLKCTSCTMDTASESFELKGFEDACGVGVEVSEEDIERTVNEVFEQNKGSILELRYRTNVGDLFRHVRKRLPWADPKIVKKLIDAKLCELLGGRTAADNEKPSKQKKEKPAKVEDKKVADDNPVQPPEKLNPFLIFPNPEENFKVHTEIFFSDRPVLQCCNTKEVLDKHLKRTSRKVYTHSPPEPNGYLHIDHAKAMFVSFGLAREQGGCCYLRYDDTNPEAEKKEYIDHIEEIVEWMGWKPFKITYTSDYFQEIYELAVELIQRGHAYVDHQTPEETKEHREKKMNSPWRDRPIAESLKLFEFET
;
A
#
# COMPACT_ATOMS: atom_id res chain seq x y z
N MET A 1 -19.65 -39.67 -15.87
CA MET A 1 -19.84 -38.21 -15.99
C MET A 1 -18.94 -37.47 -15.03
N VAL A 2 -18.91 -37.83 -13.74
CA VAL A 2 -18.07 -37.22 -12.69
C VAL A 2 -16.58 -37.10 -13.07
N VAL A 3 -15.96 -38.16 -13.60
CA VAL A 3 -14.53 -38.16 -14.00
C VAL A 3 -14.19 -37.08 -15.03
N LYS A 4 -15.08 -36.82 -16.01
CA LYS A 4 -14.88 -35.79 -17.04
C LYS A 4 -15.06 -34.36 -16.50
N GLU A 5 -15.82 -34.19 -15.42
CA GLU A 5 -15.99 -32.88 -14.78
C GLU A 5 -14.78 -32.54 -13.91
N GLU A 6 -14.20 -33.50 -13.20
CA GLU A 6 -12.97 -33.31 -12.44
C GLU A 6 -11.77 -32.99 -13.34
N GLU A 7 -11.60 -33.70 -14.46
CA GLU A 7 -10.54 -33.41 -15.44
C GLU A 7 -10.65 -31.97 -16.01
N ARG A 8 -11.87 -31.52 -16.29
CA ARG A 8 -12.12 -30.15 -16.79
C ARG A 8 -11.90 -29.09 -15.71
N LEU A 9 -12.23 -29.40 -14.47
CA LEU A 9 -11.95 -28.54 -13.33
C LEU A 9 -10.45 -28.35 -13.14
N GLU A 10 -9.71 -29.45 -13.17
CA GLU A 10 -8.25 -29.42 -13.06
C GLU A 10 -7.63 -28.60 -14.21
N LEU A 11 -8.11 -28.80 -15.45
CA LEU A 11 -7.67 -28.02 -16.61
C LEU A 11 -7.90 -26.51 -16.43
N PHE A 12 -9.08 -26.09 -15.93
CA PHE A 12 -9.38 -24.68 -15.72
C PHE A 12 -8.56 -24.09 -14.57
N LEU A 13 -8.35 -24.84 -13.48
CA LEU A 13 -7.50 -24.41 -12.37
C LEU A 13 -6.04 -24.22 -12.81
N LYS A 14 -5.52 -25.08 -13.69
CA LYS A 14 -4.17 -24.95 -14.27
C LYS A 14 -3.97 -23.67 -15.08
N THR A 15 -5.04 -23.08 -15.61
CA THR A 15 -4.98 -21.76 -16.28
C THR A 15 -4.96 -20.58 -15.31
N GLY A 16 -5.04 -20.82 -13.99
CA GLY A 16 -5.06 -19.78 -12.96
C GLY A 16 -6.43 -19.14 -12.71
N LEU A 17 -7.51 -19.77 -13.19
CA LEU A 17 -8.89 -19.40 -12.81
C LEU A 17 -9.13 -19.75 -11.34
N ASP A 18 -9.85 -18.88 -10.64
CA ASP A 18 -10.27 -19.19 -9.27
C ASP A 18 -11.28 -20.35 -9.27
N GLU A 19 -11.25 -21.11 -8.17
CA GLU A 19 -12.02 -22.35 -8.06
C GLU A 19 -13.53 -22.13 -8.18
N ARG A 20 -14.02 -21.02 -7.61
CA ARG A 20 -15.43 -20.64 -7.70
C ARG A 20 -15.86 -20.41 -9.15
N THR A 21 -15.07 -19.66 -9.90
CA THR A 21 -15.32 -19.36 -11.31
C THR A 21 -15.16 -20.60 -12.21
N ALA A 22 -14.19 -21.47 -11.92
CA ALA A 22 -13.98 -22.72 -12.64
C ALA A 22 -15.18 -23.68 -12.44
N ARG A 23 -15.65 -23.85 -11.20
CA ARG A 23 -16.85 -24.66 -10.89
C ARG A 23 -18.12 -24.09 -11.53
N HIS A 24 -18.31 -22.77 -11.47
CA HIS A 24 -19.45 -22.11 -12.14
C HIS A 24 -19.39 -22.27 -13.67
N THR A 25 -18.19 -22.29 -14.25
CA THR A 25 -17.99 -22.51 -15.68
C THR A 25 -18.46 -23.89 -16.10
N ILE A 26 -18.07 -24.93 -15.35
CA ILE A 26 -18.41 -26.33 -15.63
C ILE A 26 -19.92 -26.55 -15.62
N ALA A 27 -20.65 -25.80 -14.81
CA ALA A 27 -22.11 -25.83 -14.79
C ALA A 27 -22.75 -25.40 -16.13
N ASN A 28 -22.03 -24.66 -16.99
CA ASN A 28 -22.48 -24.27 -18.32
C ASN A 28 -21.72 -25.02 -19.41
N ASN A 29 -22.37 -26.03 -19.99
CA ASN A 29 -21.79 -26.89 -21.03
C ASN A 29 -21.25 -26.13 -22.26
N LYS A 30 -21.93 -25.07 -22.70
CA LYS A 30 -21.51 -24.28 -23.87
C LYS A 30 -20.20 -23.54 -23.57
N VAL A 31 -20.17 -22.86 -22.43
CA VAL A 31 -19.01 -22.07 -22.00
C VAL A 31 -17.83 -22.98 -21.66
N THR A 32 -18.10 -24.14 -21.07
CA THR A 32 -17.11 -25.18 -20.78
C THR A 32 -16.43 -25.66 -22.07
N ASN A 33 -17.22 -26.08 -23.06
CA ASN A 33 -16.67 -26.59 -24.31
C ASN A 33 -15.88 -25.52 -25.07
N ASN A 34 -16.37 -24.27 -25.10
CA ASN A 34 -15.66 -23.15 -25.73
C ASN A 34 -14.32 -22.86 -25.03
N LEU A 35 -14.31 -22.80 -23.70
CA LEU A 35 -13.07 -22.54 -22.96
C LEU A 35 -12.07 -23.68 -23.14
N THR A 36 -12.52 -24.93 -23.09
CA THR A 36 -11.64 -26.08 -23.34
C THR A 36 -11.02 -26.01 -24.75
N ALA A 37 -11.81 -25.68 -25.78
CA ALA A 37 -11.28 -25.50 -27.13
C ALA A 37 -10.22 -24.39 -27.22
N VAL A 38 -10.52 -23.22 -26.63
CA VAL A 38 -9.59 -22.07 -26.59
C VAL A 38 -8.29 -22.41 -25.86
N ILE A 39 -8.35 -23.18 -24.76
CA ILE A 39 -7.16 -23.62 -24.01
C ILE A 39 -6.29 -24.57 -24.84
N HIS A 40 -6.92 -25.52 -25.54
CA HIS A 40 -6.21 -26.45 -26.41
C HIS A 40 -5.59 -25.73 -27.61
N GLU A 41 -6.30 -24.81 -28.24
CA GLU A 41 -5.81 -24.02 -29.38
C GLU A 41 -4.66 -23.08 -28.98
N ALA A 42 -4.74 -22.49 -27.78
CA ALA A 42 -3.65 -21.69 -27.21
C ALA A 42 -2.45 -22.54 -26.74
N GLY A 43 -2.56 -23.88 -26.71
CA GLY A 43 -1.47 -24.77 -26.33
C GLY A 43 -1.08 -24.72 -24.84
N VAL A 44 -1.98 -24.26 -23.97
CA VAL A 44 -1.71 -24.03 -22.53
C VAL A 44 -2.35 -25.08 -21.61
N THR A 45 -2.49 -26.32 -22.09
CA THR A 45 -3.11 -27.43 -21.33
C THR A 45 -2.32 -27.82 -20.09
N GLU A 46 -1.01 -27.64 -20.11
CA GLU A 46 -0.10 -27.88 -18.97
C GLU A 46 -0.09 -26.74 -17.95
N GLY A 47 -0.80 -25.65 -18.24
CA GLY A 47 -0.98 -24.50 -17.38
C GLY A 47 -0.43 -23.19 -17.95
N CYS A 48 -0.95 -22.07 -17.45
CA CYS A 48 -0.50 -20.74 -17.80
C CYS A 48 -0.64 -19.78 -16.61
N ASN A 49 -0.08 -18.59 -16.73
CA ASN A 49 -0.28 -17.57 -15.70
C ASN A 49 -1.74 -17.10 -15.68
N ARG A 50 -2.18 -16.63 -14.52
CA ARG A 50 -3.57 -16.18 -14.30
C ARG A 50 -4.00 -15.05 -15.25
N THR A 51 -3.09 -14.20 -15.70
CA THR A 51 -3.40 -13.12 -16.65
C THR A 51 -3.84 -13.68 -17.99
N ILE A 52 -3.09 -14.64 -18.53
CA ILE A 52 -3.41 -15.36 -19.77
C ILE A 52 -4.70 -16.17 -19.57
N GLY A 53 -4.85 -16.88 -18.45
CA GLY A 53 -6.08 -17.62 -18.14
C GLY A 53 -7.33 -16.74 -18.12
N ASN A 54 -7.27 -15.58 -17.48
CA ASN A 54 -8.38 -14.62 -17.46
C ASN A 54 -8.68 -14.06 -18.87
N LEU A 55 -7.65 -13.88 -19.70
CA LEU A 55 -7.83 -13.45 -21.09
C LEU A 55 -8.56 -14.54 -21.90
N LEU A 56 -8.09 -15.78 -21.86
CA LEU A 56 -8.74 -16.93 -22.51
C LEU A 56 -10.18 -17.13 -22.02
N TYR A 57 -10.40 -16.93 -20.72
CA TYR A 57 -11.72 -16.93 -20.11
C TYR A 57 -12.64 -15.81 -20.62
N THR A 58 -12.07 -14.67 -21.02
CA THR A 58 -12.85 -13.57 -21.62
C THR A 58 -13.17 -13.88 -23.09
N VAL A 59 -12.19 -14.42 -23.82
CA VAL A 59 -12.33 -14.81 -25.25
C VAL A 59 -13.38 -15.90 -25.44
N ARG A 60 -13.59 -16.79 -24.46
CA ARG A 60 -14.61 -17.87 -24.58
C ARG A 60 -16.07 -17.35 -24.69
N LEU A 61 -16.34 -16.14 -24.17
CA LEU A 61 -17.70 -15.62 -23.94
C LEU A 61 -18.23 -14.85 -25.14
N ASP A 62 -17.33 -14.22 -25.89
CA ASP A 62 -17.63 -13.44 -27.08
C ASP A 62 -16.61 -13.76 -28.16
N ASN A 63 -17.05 -14.06 -29.39
CA ASN A 63 -16.21 -13.85 -30.57
C ASN A 63 -15.59 -12.47 -30.40
N LEU A 64 -14.26 -12.38 -30.24
CA LEU A 64 -13.50 -11.16 -29.95
C LEU A 64 -14.09 -9.94 -30.67
N LYS A 65 -15.07 -9.28 -30.06
CA LYS A 65 -15.42 -7.91 -30.40
C LYS A 65 -14.37 -7.10 -29.69
N CYS A 66 -13.20 -7.00 -30.33
CA CYS A 66 -12.27 -5.95 -30.03
C CYS A 66 -13.11 -4.66 -30.04
N THR A 67 -13.25 -4.00 -28.90
CA THR A 67 -14.19 -2.88 -28.76
C THR A 67 -13.84 -1.69 -29.67
N SER A 68 -12.64 -1.69 -30.27
CA SER A 68 -12.20 -0.76 -31.32
C SER A 68 -12.40 -1.29 -32.74
N CYS A 69 -12.54 -2.59 -32.94
CA CYS A 69 -12.63 -3.24 -34.24
C CYS A 69 -14.04 -3.82 -34.42
N THR A 70 -14.98 -2.97 -34.89
CA THR A 70 -16.17 -3.45 -35.59
C THR A 70 -15.76 -3.92 -36.98
N MET A 71 -15.02 -5.03 -37.05
CA MET A 71 -14.85 -5.72 -38.30
C MET A 71 -15.98 -6.74 -38.40
N ASP A 72 -17.03 -6.39 -39.13
CA ASP A 72 -17.93 -7.34 -39.77
C ASP A 72 -17.15 -8.06 -40.89
N THR A 73 -16.08 -8.78 -40.54
CA THR A 73 -15.28 -9.52 -41.53
C THR A 73 -15.81 -10.94 -41.66
N ALA A 74 -17.02 -11.03 -42.19
CA ALA A 74 -17.42 -12.17 -43.02
C ALA A 74 -16.83 -12.02 -44.44
N SER A 75 -15.52 -11.76 -44.52
CA SER A 75 -14.78 -11.56 -45.77
C SER A 75 -13.62 -12.56 -45.81
N GLU A 76 -13.49 -13.27 -46.93
CA GLU A 76 -12.54 -14.38 -47.16
C GLU A 76 -11.05 -13.97 -47.14
N SER A 77 -10.71 -12.71 -46.85
CA SER A 77 -9.33 -12.22 -46.76
C SER A 77 -9.07 -11.48 -45.45
N PHE A 78 -8.41 -12.13 -44.49
CA PHE A 78 -7.97 -11.54 -43.23
C PHE A 78 -6.66 -10.76 -43.43
N GLU A 79 -6.71 -9.44 -43.27
CA GLU A 79 -5.52 -8.58 -43.34
C GLU A 79 -4.89 -8.45 -41.93
N LEU A 80 -3.84 -9.24 -41.68
CA LEU A 80 -3.18 -9.31 -40.38
C LEU A 80 -2.69 -7.95 -39.88
N LYS A 81 -2.05 -7.16 -40.76
CA LYS A 81 -1.46 -5.87 -40.39
C LYS A 81 -2.51 -4.84 -39.97
N GLY A 82 -3.61 -4.73 -40.72
CA GLY A 82 -4.72 -3.85 -40.37
C GLY A 82 -5.40 -4.24 -39.06
N PHE A 83 -5.47 -5.54 -38.76
CA PHE A 83 -5.96 -6.04 -37.49
C PHE A 83 -5.02 -5.71 -36.32
N GLU A 84 -3.71 -5.94 -36.48
CA GLU A 84 -2.69 -5.62 -35.48
C GLU A 84 -2.68 -4.13 -35.13
N ASP A 85 -2.69 -3.26 -36.15
CA ASP A 85 -2.71 -1.81 -35.97
C ASP A 85 -3.99 -1.35 -35.24
N ALA A 86 -5.15 -1.90 -35.60
CA ALA A 86 -6.43 -1.54 -34.96
C ALA A 86 -6.62 -2.10 -33.54
N CYS A 87 -5.88 -3.16 -33.21
CA CYS A 87 -5.83 -3.76 -31.87
C CYS A 87 -4.69 -3.19 -31.00
N GLY A 88 -3.88 -2.29 -31.54
CA GLY A 88 -2.75 -1.70 -30.82
C GLY A 88 -1.64 -2.71 -30.50
N VAL A 89 -1.48 -3.76 -31.31
CA VAL A 89 -0.41 -4.75 -31.12
C VAL A 89 0.93 -4.04 -31.33
N GLY A 90 1.83 -4.14 -30.33
CA GLY A 90 3.11 -3.42 -30.32
C GLY A 90 3.05 -1.98 -29.80
N VAL A 91 1.87 -1.47 -29.41
CA VAL A 91 1.77 -0.18 -28.71
C VAL A 91 2.12 -0.38 -27.24
N GLU A 92 3.25 0.16 -26.82
CA GLU A 92 3.64 0.24 -25.41
C GLU A 92 3.23 1.59 -24.84
N VAL A 93 2.40 1.57 -23.79
CA VAL A 93 2.01 2.77 -23.06
C VAL A 93 2.80 2.78 -21.74
N SER A 94 3.71 3.74 -21.60
CA SER A 94 4.51 3.87 -20.38
C SER A 94 3.68 4.38 -19.19
N GLU A 95 4.10 4.05 -17.96
CA GLU A 95 3.44 4.60 -16.75
C GLU A 95 3.54 6.13 -16.71
N GLU A 96 4.63 6.71 -17.22
CA GLU A 96 4.84 8.16 -17.30
C GLU A 96 3.83 8.84 -18.23
N ASP A 97 3.54 8.23 -19.38
CA ASP A 97 2.52 8.75 -20.31
C ASP A 97 1.12 8.69 -19.70
N ILE A 98 0.82 7.65 -18.93
CA ILE A 98 -0.44 7.54 -18.17
C ILE A 98 -0.49 8.62 -17.10
N GLU A 99 0.57 8.81 -16.31
CA GLU A 99 0.63 9.83 -15.26
C GLU A 99 0.47 11.25 -15.85
N ARG A 100 1.17 11.57 -16.93
CA ARG A 100 1.03 12.84 -17.65
C ARG A 100 -0.41 13.05 -18.11
N THR A 101 -1.01 12.05 -18.73
CA THR A 101 -2.40 12.13 -19.24
C THR A 101 -3.40 12.29 -18.10
N VAL A 102 -3.23 11.57 -16.98
CA VAL A 102 -4.06 11.72 -15.78
C VAL A 102 -3.95 13.14 -15.23
N ASN A 103 -2.73 13.68 -15.11
CA ASN A 103 -2.50 15.05 -14.63
C ASN A 103 -3.21 16.09 -15.51
N GLU A 104 -3.11 15.97 -16.84
CA GLU A 104 -3.80 16.86 -17.76
C GLU A 104 -5.33 16.78 -17.63
N VAL A 105 -5.88 15.57 -17.45
CA VAL A 105 -7.32 15.37 -17.24
C VAL A 105 -7.77 16.00 -15.92
N PHE A 106 -6.94 15.91 -14.87
CA PHE A 106 -7.24 16.54 -13.58
C PHE A 106 -7.19 18.05 -13.65
N GLU A 107 -6.19 18.64 -14.32
CA GLU A 107 -6.11 20.10 -14.50
C GLU A 107 -7.32 20.63 -15.29
N GLN A 108 -7.77 19.91 -16.32
CA GLN A 108 -8.97 20.29 -17.09
C GLN A 108 -10.28 20.20 -16.30
N ASN A 109 -10.34 19.33 -15.29
CA ASN A 109 -11.53 19.10 -14.46
C ASN A 109 -11.38 19.65 -13.03
N LYS A 110 -10.33 20.44 -12.75
CA LYS A 110 -9.96 20.86 -11.40
C LYS A 110 -11.07 21.61 -10.67
N GLY A 111 -11.76 22.49 -11.39
CA GLY A 111 -12.88 23.27 -10.84
C GLY A 111 -14.03 22.39 -10.35
N SER A 112 -14.46 21.41 -11.16
CA SER A 112 -15.54 20.50 -10.79
C SER A 112 -15.11 19.49 -9.72
N ILE A 113 -13.84 19.06 -9.73
CA ILE A 113 -13.27 18.17 -8.71
C ILE A 113 -13.25 18.87 -7.34
N LEU A 114 -12.82 20.13 -7.26
CA LEU A 114 -12.80 20.87 -5.99
C LEU A 114 -14.20 21.14 -5.45
N GLU A 115 -15.17 21.44 -6.32
CA GLU A 115 -16.56 21.69 -5.93
C GLU A 115 -17.26 20.40 -5.44
N LEU A 116 -17.12 19.31 -6.18
CA LEU A 116 -17.81 18.04 -5.87
C LEU A 116 -17.03 17.15 -4.91
N ARG A 117 -15.74 17.43 -4.67
CA ARG A 117 -14.81 16.58 -3.91
C ARG A 117 -14.93 15.12 -4.33
N TYR A 118 -15.13 14.22 -3.37
CA TYR A 118 -15.25 12.77 -3.60
C TYR A 118 -16.57 12.35 -4.27
N ARG A 119 -17.49 13.30 -4.53
CA ARG A 119 -18.71 13.05 -5.33
C ARG A 119 -18.45 13.16 -6.83
N THR A 120 -17.24 13.54 -7.23
CA THR A 120 -16.83 13.60 -8.64
C THR A 120 -16.97 12.22 -9.28
N ASN A 121 -17.51 12.18 -10.50
CA ASN A 121 -17.66 10.94 -11.24
C ASN A 121 -16.31 10.44 -11.74
N VAL A 122 -15.69 9.54 -10.98
CA VAL A 122 -14.43 8.87 -11.33
C VAL A 122 -14.53 8.17 -12.68
N GLY A 123 -15.71 7.66 -13.05
CA GLY A 123 -15.94 7.02 -14.35
C GLY A 123 -15.81 7.97 -15.54
N ASP A 124 -16.16 9.25 -15.37
CA ASP A 124 -15.97 10.25 -16.43
C ASP A 124 -14.50 10.62 -16.58
N LEU A 125 -13.76 10.79 -15.48
CA LEU A 125 -12.29 10.97 -15.51
C LEU A 125 -11.61 9.80 -16.23
N PHE A 126 -12.03 8.58 -15.91
CA PHE A 126 -11.54 7.37 -16.55
C PHE A 126 -11.82 7.36 -18.06
N ARG A 127 -13.01 7.80 -18.48
CA ARG A 127 -13.38 7.92 -19.89
C ARG A 127 -12.49 8.93 -20.62
N HIS A 128 -12.15 10.05 -20.00
CA HIS A 128 -11.26 11.06 -20.59
C HIS A 128 -9.85 10.52 -20.80
N VAL A 129 -9.30 9.78 -19.83
CA VAL A 129 -7.98 9.13 -19.98
C VAL A 129 -8.02 8.08 -21.09
N ARG A 130 -9.04 7.21 -21.10
CA ARG A 130 -9.20 6.15 -22.11
C ARG A 130 -9.39 6.69 -23.54
N LYS A 131 -9.94 7.91 -23.69
CA LYS A 131 -10.05 8.56 -25.00
C LYS A 131 -8.69 8.97 -25.58
N ARG A 132 -7.72 9.30 -24.73
CA ARG A 132 -6.35 9.69 -25.14
C ARG A 132 -5.42 8.49 -25.23
N LEU A 133 -5.53 7.57 -24.26
CA LEU A 133 -4.75 6.35 -24.18
C LEU A 133 -5.69 5.13 -24.16
N PRO A 134 -6.17 4.68 -25.33
CA PRO A 134 -7.12 3.57 -25.41
C PRO A 134 -6.54 2.23 -24.96
N TRP A 135 -5.21 2.08 -25.05
CA TRP A 135 -4.47 0.85 -24.75
C TRP A 135 -3.79 0.86 -23.36
N ALA A 136 -4.01 1.89 -22.54
CA ALA A 136 -3.44 1.96 -21.19
C ALA A 136 -4.04 0.90 -20.25
N ASP A 137 -3.23 0.37 -19.33
CA ASP A 137 -3.71 -0.58 -18.32
C ASP A 137 -4.74 0.10 -17.40
N PRO A 138 -5.99 -0.38 -17.37
CA PRO A 138 -7.06 0.22 -16.58
C PRO A 138 -6.79 0.21 -15.07
N LYS A 139 -6.01 -0.75 -14.56
CA LYS A 139 -5.64 -0.82 -13.15
C LYS A 139 -4.66 0.30 -12.77
N ILE A 140 -3.68 0.57 -13.63
CA ILE A 140 -2.70 1.64 -13.44
C ILE A 140 -3.40 2.99 -13.48
N VAL A 141 -4.24 3.21 -14.50
CA VAL A 141 -5.05 4.43 -14.63
C VAL A 141 -5.90 4.67 -13.37
N LYS A 142 -6.60 3.64 -12.88
CA LYS A 142 -7.42 3.74 -11.66
C LYS A 142 -6.57 4.11 -10.44
N LYS A 143 -5.44 3.43 -10.24
CA LYS A 143 -4.52 3.68 -9.12
C LYS A 143 -4.04 5.14 -9.11
N LEU A 144 -3.68 5.68 -10.27
CA LEU A 144 -3.22 7.07 -10.41
C LEU A 144 -4.34 8.08 -10.18
N ILE A 145 -5.54 7.84 -10.71
CA ILE A 145 -6.72 8.69 -10.46
C ILE A 145 -7.07 8.72 -8.97
N ASP A 146 -7.10 7.57 -8.30
CA ASP A 146 -7.40 7.46 -6.86
C ASP A 146 -6.34 8.19 -6.02
N ALA A 147 -5.06 8.05 -6.38
CA ALA A 147 -3.95 8.76 -5.74
C ALA A 147 -4.05 10.28 -5.91
N LYS A 148 -4.32 10.76 -7.13
CA LYS A 148 -4.45 12.19 -7.45
C LYS A 148 -5.67 12.83 -6.79
N LEU A 149 -6.81 12.12 -6.69
CA LEU A 149 -7.95 12.59 -5.91
C LEU A 149 -7.60 12.75 -4.43
N CYS A 150 -6.87 11.79 -3.87
CA CYS A 150 -6.45 11.85 -2.48
C CYS A 150 -5.47 13.01 -2.23
N GLU A 151 -4.53 13.25 -3.15
CA GLU A 151 -3.58 14.37 -3.12
C GLU A 151 -4.31 15.72 -3.16
N LEU A 152 -5.27 15.89 -4.08
CA LEU A 152 -5.96 17.16 -4.29
C LEU A 152 -7.03 17.47 -3.23
N LEU A 153 -7.73 16.45 -2.71
CA LEU A 153 -8.90 16.64 -1.83
C LEU A 153 -8.62 16.35 -0.35
N GLY A 154 -7.48 15.70 -0.03
CA GLY A 154 -7.15 15.25 1.32
C GLY A 154 -8.10 14.15 1.83
N GLY A 155 -8.19 13.99 3.15
CA GLY A 155 -9.03 12.95 3.76
C GLY A 155 -10.53 13.08 3.44
N ARG A 156 -11.22 11.93 3.34
CA ARG A 156 -12.69 11.91 3.21
C ARG A 156 -13.34 12.41 4.50
N THR A 157 -14.27 13.34 4.37
CA THR A 157 -15.06 13.90 5.47
C THR A 157 -16.48 13.32 5.49
N ALA A 158 -17.21 13.50 6.59
CA ALA A 158 -18.60 13.04 6.68
C ALA A 158 -19.51 13.70 5.61
N ALA A 159 -19.22 14.94 5.23
CA ALA A 159 -19.93 15.68 4.18
C ALA A 159 -19.76 15.04 2.78
N ASP A 160 -18.64 14.36 2.51
CA ASP A 160 -18.40 13.67 1.24
C ASP A 160 -19.33 12.46 1.04
N ASN A 161 -19.87 11.89 2.13
CA ASN A 161 -20.80 10.77 2.11
C ASN A 161 -22.28 11.20 2.00
N GLU A 162 -22.56 12.50 2.15
CA GLU A 162 -23.91 13.03 1.94
C GLU A 162 -24.23 13.02 0.45
N LYS A 163 -25.37 12.44 0.07
CA LYS A 163 -25.82 12.47 -1.32
C LYS A 163 -26.31 13.89 -1.66
N PRO A 164 -25.98 14.45 -2.84
CA PRO A 164 -26.62 15.68 -3.29
C PRO A 164 -28.14 15.50 -3.34
N SER A 165 -28.89 16.48 -2.83
CA SER A 165 -30.35 16.48 -2.88
C SER A 165 -30.82 16.58 -4.34
N LYS A 166 -31.11 15.45 -4.98
CA LYS A 166 -31.85 15.41 -6.25
C LYS A 166 -33.34 15.28 -5.96
N GLN A 167 -34.12 16.15 -6.58
CA GLN A 167 -35.58 16.13 -6.61
C GLN A 167 -36.08 14.74 -7.04
N LYS A 168 -37.15 14.27 -6.36
CA LYS A 168 -37.80 12.96 -6.49
C LYS A 168 -38.07 12.54 -7.95
N LYS A 169 -37.76 11.28 -8.27
CA LYS A 169 -38.68 10.35 -8.94
C LYS A 169 -38.48 8.93 -8.38
N GLU A 170 -39.60 8.24 -8.21
CA GLU A 170 -39.83 7.08 -7.32
C GLU A 170 -39.14 5.76 -7.75
N LYS A 171 -38.98 4.87 -6.76
CA LYS A 171 -38.54 3.46 -6.86
C LYS A 171 -39.67 2.54 -7.39
N PRO A 172 -39.33 1.29 -7.77
CA PRO A 172 -39.48 0.14 -6.83
C PRO A 172 -38.16 -0.68 -6.74
N ALA A 173 -37.58 -0.98 -5.57
CA ALA A 173 -37.84 -2.10 -4.62
C ALA A 173 -37.82 -3.48 -5.30
N LYS A 174 -37.14 -4.55 -4.84
CA LYS A 174 -36.25 -4.93 -3.72
C LYS A 174 -35.50 -6.19 -4.28
N VAL A 175 -34.42 -6.71 -3.70
CA VAL A 175 -34.42 -7.85 -2.75
C VAL A 175 -32.98 -8.06 -2.27
N GLU A 176 -32.87 -8.43 -1.00
CA GLU A 176 -31.68 -8.77 -0.22
C GLU A 176 -30.95 -10.00 -0.78
N ASP A 177 -29.62 -10.10 -0.61
CA ASP A 177 -29.08 -11.06 0.37
C ASP A 177 -27.55 -11.00 0.56
N LYS A 178 -27.20 -11.27 1.81
CA LYS A 178 -25.99 -11.85 2.44
C LYS A 178 -24.60 -11.80 1.77
N LYS A 179 -23.67 -11.41 2.65
CA LYS A 179 -22.24 -11.76 2.65
C LYS A 179 -22.02 -13.26 2.48
N VAL A 180 -21.08 -13.61 1.61
CA VAL A 180 -20.25 -14.83 1.73
C VAL A 180 -18.80 -14.42 1.47
N ALA A 181 -17.92 -14.99 2.28
CA ALA A 181 -16.47 -14.85 2.23
C ALA A 181 -15.89 -15.26 0.86
N ASP A 182 -14.81 -14.59 0.45
CA ASP A 182 -13.79 -15.05 -0.51
C ASP A 182 -12.47 -14.62 0.15
N ASP A 183 -11.64 -15.51 0.70
CA ASP A 183 -10.91 -16.64 0.10
C ASP A 183 -9.78 -16.16 -0.83
N ASN A 184 -8.57 -16.47 -0.40
CA ASN A 184 -7.31 -15.93 -0.90
C ASN A 184 -7.01 -16.45 -2.31
N PRO A 185 -6.57 -15.61 -3.27
CA PRO A 185 -6.13 -16.12 -4.55
C PRO A 185 -4.66 -16.61 -4.50
N VAL A 186 -4.47 -17.86 -4.91
CA VAL A 186 -3.18 -18.54 -5.11
C VAL A 186 -2.31 -17.79 -6.12
N GLN A 187 -1.01 -17.67 -5.79
CA GLN A 187 -0.01 -16.88 -6.48
C GLN A 187 0.68 -17.64 -7.65
N PRO A 188 1.16 -16.93 -8.70
CA PRO A 188 2.10 -17.47 -9.70
C PRO A 188 3.47 -17.78 -9.06
N PRO A 189 4.44 -18.41 -9.76
CA PRO A 189 5.65 -18.96 -9.14
C PRO A 189 6.36 -17.90 -8.28
N GLU A 190 6.54 -18.23 -6.99
CA GLU A 190 6.89 -17.29 -5.92
C GLU A 190 8.14 -16.47 -6.27
N LYS A 191 7.91 -15.21 -6.66
CA LYS A 191 8.83 -14.16 -6.23
C LYS A 191 8.65 -14.12 -4.71
N LEU A 192 9.67 -14.57 -3.98
CA LEU A 192 9.72 -14.47 -2.52
C LEU A 192 9.29 -13.04 -2.14
N ASN A 193 8.11 -12.89 -1.53
CA ASN A 193 7.67 -11.60 -1.04
C ASN A 193 8.18 -11.48 0.40
N PRO A 194 9.30 -10.75 0.62
CA PRO A 194 9.94 -10.71 1.94
C PRO A 194 9.08 -10.00 2.99
N PHE A 195 7.97 -9.36 2.59
CA PHE A 195 7.10 -8.60 3.47
C PHE A 195 5.99 -9.44 4.12
N LEU A 196 5.80 -10.69 3.70
CA LEU A 196 4.78 -11.59 4.27
C LEU A 196 5.05 -11.98 5.73
N ILE A 197 6.28 -11.78 6.22
CA ILE A 197 6.67 -12.04 7.61
C ILE A 197 6.08 -11.01 8.59
N PHE A 198 5.63 -9.86 8.09
CA PHE A 198 5.11 -8.78 8.93
C PHE A 198 3.61 -8.97 9.20
N PRO A 199 3.16 -8.81 10.45
CA PRO A 199 1.75 -8.93 10.81
C PRO A 199 0.92 -7.78 10.23
N ASN A 200 -0.37 -8.03 10.02
CA ASN A 200 -1.30 -6.97 9.69
C ASN A 200 -1.53 -6.05 10.90
N PRO A 201 -1.94 -4.77 10.71
CA PRO A 201 -2.24 -3.87 11.84
C PRO A 201 -3.29 -4.41 12.82
N GLU A 202 -4.23 -5.22 12.32
CA GLU A 202 -5.24 -5.91 13.12
C GLU A 202 -4.67 -7.10 13.90
N GLU A 203 -3.43 -7.51 13.66
CA GLU A 203 -2.77 -8.61 14.36
C GLU A 203 -1.77 -8.09 15.40
N ASN A 204 -1.63 -6.77 15.57
CA ASN A 204 -0.70 -6.11 16.49
C ASN A 204 -0.91 -6.45 17.99
N PHE A 205 -1.96 -7.18 18.37
CA PHE A 205 -2.07 -7.77 19.73
C PHE A 205 -1.19 -9.01 19.91
N LYS A 206 -0.76 -9.63 18.82
CA LYS A 206 0.19 -10.75 18.79
C LYS A 206 1.58 -10.13 18.58
N VAL A 207 2.35 -9.99 19.65
CA VAL A 207 3.73 -9.52 19.54
C VAL A 207 4.53 -10.60 18.79
N HIS A 208 5.13 -10.26 17.65
CA HIS A 208 5.85 -11.20 16.78
C HIS A 208 7.37 -11.21 16.94
N THR A 209 7.92 -10.46 17.90
CA THR A 209 9.37 -10.46 18.15
C THR A 209 9.67 -10.98 19.54
N GLU A 210 9.71 -12.30 19.69
CA GLU A 210 10.52 -12.93 20.74
C GLU A 210 11.99 -12.68 20.41
N ILE A 211 12.53 -11.54 20.84
CA ILE A 211 13.98 -11.34 20.83
C ILE A 211 14.50 -11.98 22.12
N PHE A 212 15.08 -13.17 22.00
CA PHE A 212 15.78 -13.84 23.09
C PHE A 212 17.07 -13.08 23.40
N PHE A 213 16.98 -12.07 24.27
CA PHE A 213 18.17 -11.61 24.99
C PHE A 213 18.44 -12.52 26.18
N SER A 214 19.72 -12.78 26.42
CA SER A 214 20.21 -13.53 27.55
C SER A 214 19.60 -12.99 28.85
N ASP A 215 18.84 -13.85 29.53
CA ASP A 215 18.56 -13.87 30.97
C ASP A 215 17.27 -13.20 31.49
N ARG A 216 16.45 -12.50 30.69
CA ARG A 216 15.22 -11.84 31.22
C ARG A 216 14.05 -11.84 30.23
N PRO A 217 12.80 -12.07 30.67
CA PRO A 217 11.62 -11.80 29.85
C PRO A 217 11.52 -10.29 29.59
N VAL A 218 11.38 -9.93 28.32
CA VAL A 218 11.14 -8.54 27.90
C VAL A 218 9.83 -8.07 28.51
N LEU A 219 9.80 -6.82 28.96
CA LEU A 219 8.57 -6.12 29.32
C LEU A 219 7.66 -6.13 28.07
N GLN A 220 6.70 -7.04 28.03
CA GLN A 220 5.82 -7.21 26.88
C GLN A 220 4.82 -6.05 26.89
N CYS A 221 5.13 -5.00 26.13
CA CYS A 221 4.22 -3.86 25.94
C CYS A 221 3.01 -4.31 25.11
N CYS A 222 2.01 -4.89 25.78
CA CYS A 222 0.72 -5.17 25.17
C CYS A 222 -0.09 -3.87 25.12
N ASN A 223 -0.34 -3.36 23.91
CA ASN A 223 -1.29 -2.26 23.74
C ASN A 223 -2.65 -2.71 24.28
N THR A 224 -3.28 -1.90 25.13
CA THR A 224 -4.66 -2.19 25.55
C THR A 224 -5.58 -2.12 24.34
N LYS A 225 -6.73 -2.80 24.41
CA LYS A 225 -7.73 -2.76 23.33
C LYS A 225 -8.15 -1.34 23.00
N GLU A 226 -8.28 -0.45 24.00
CA GLU A 226 -8.68 0.94 23.74
C GLU A 226 -7.61 1.73 22.98
N VAL A 227 -6.32 1.55 23.33
CA VAL A 227 -5.21 2.22 22.63
C VAL A 227 -5.14 1.77 21.18
N LEU A 228 -5.31 0.46 20.93
CA LEU A 228 -5.29 -0.07 19.58
C LEU A 228 -6.52 0.36 18.76
N ASP A 229 -7.71 0.40 19.35
CA ASP A 229 -8.89 0.93 18.68
C ASP A 229 -8.71 2.40 18.27
N LYS A 230 -8.09 3.22 19.13
CA LYS A 230 -7.73 4.61 18.81
C LYS A 230 -6.69 4.66 17.68
N HIS A 231 -5.69 3.79 17.73
CA HIS A 231 -4.66 3.67 16.69
C HIS A 231 -5.28 3.30 15.33
N LEU A 232 -6.06 2.21 15.26
CA LEU A 232 -6.69 1.72 14.03
C LEU A 232 -7.65 2.74 13.40
N LYS A 233 -8.36 3.51 14.23
CA LYS A 233 -9.16 4.66 13.78
C LYS A 233 -8.29 5.75 13.18
N ARG A 234 -7.19 6.14 13.85
CA ARG A 234 -6.28 7.19 13.38
C ARG A 234 -5.58 6.80 12.08
N THR A 235 -5.13 5.56 11.96
CA THR A 235 -4.39 5.05 10.79
C THR A 235 -5.31 4.58 9.67
N SER A 236 -6.63 4.56 9.90
CA SER A 236 -7.59 3.93 8.97
C SER A 236 -7.18 2.51 8.58
N ARG A 237 -6.59 1.77 9.53
CA ARG A 237 -6.03 0.41 9.36
C ARG A 237 -4.93 0.28 8.28
N LYS A 238 -4.33 1.38 7.85
CA LYS A 238 -3.18 1.33 6.93
C LYS A 238 -1.89 1.07 7.68
N VAL A 239 -0.92 0.50 6.97
CA VAL A 239 0.44 0.29 7.47
C VAL A 239 1.18 1.62 7.42
N TYR A 240 1.85 1.96 8.50
CA TYR A 240 2.70 3.14 8.60
C TYR A 240 4.11 2.71 8.98
N THR A 241 5.07 3.01 8.12
CA THR A 241 6.50 2.82 8.36
C THR A 241 7.19 4.18 8.38
N HIS A 242 8.47 4.19 8.75
CA HIS A 242 9.29 5.38 8.58
C HIS A 242 10.73 4.98 8.26
N SER A 243 11.42 5.86 7.55
CA SER A 243 12.87 5.83 7.35
C SER A 243 13.48 7.00 8.12
N PRO A 244 14.26 6.74 9.19
CA PRO A 244 14.84 7.78 10.02
C PRO A 244 16.35 8.02 9.81
N PRO A 245 16.80 8.64 8.70
CA PRO A 245 18.20 8.96 8.54
C PRO A 245 18.61 10.16 9.41
N GLU A 246 19.80 10.09 9.99
CA GLU A 246 20.45 11.26 10.59
C GLU A 246 21.03 12.15 9.47
N PRO A 247 20.72 13.46 9.44
CA PRO A 247 21.20 14.39 8.42
C PRO A 247 22.63 14.89 8.69
N ASN A 248 23.54 13.98 9.05
CA ASN A 248 24.94 14.29 9.42
C ASN A 248 25.99 13.55 8.58
N GLY A 249 25.56 12.79 7.56
CA GLY A 249 26.46 12.02 6.69
C GLY A 249 25.81 11.56 5.39
N TYR A 250 26.64 11.07 4.48
CA TYR A 250 26.20 10.49 3.21
C TYR A 250 25.68 9.06 3.40
N LEU A 251 24.58 8.75 2.73
CA LEU A 251 24.01 7.40 2.73
C LEU A 251 24.95 6.41 2.01
N HIS A 252 25.25 5.30 2.66
CA HIS A 252 25.89 4.12 2.07
C HIS A 252 24.88 2.99 1.77
N ILE A 253 25.36 1.90 1.15
CA ILE A 253 24.53 0.79 0.64
C ILE A 253 23.61 0.13 1.69
N ASP A 254 23.97 0.13 2.97
CA ASP A 254 23.11 -0.46 4.00
C ASP A 254 21.81 0.34 4.20
N HIS A 255 21.85 1.66 3.93
CA HIS A 255 20.64 2.49 3.92
C HIS A 255 19.69 2.06 2.80
N ALA A 256 20.19 1.54 1.69
CA ALA A 256 19.33 1.00 0.63
C ALA A 256 18.49 -0.17 1.15
N LYS A 257 19.06 -1.04 2.00
CA LYS A 257 18.31 -2.12 2.66
C LYS A 257 17.27 -1.57 3.63
N ALA A 258 17.64 -0.60 4.47
CA ALA A 258 16.70 0.02 5.42
C ALA A 258 15.52 0.68 4.70
N MET A 259 15.79 1.45 3.64
CA MET A 259 14.77 2.07 2.80
C MET A 259 13.91 1.03 2.08
N PHE A 260 14.51 -0.03 1.54
CA PHE A 260 13.76 -1.12 0.91
C PHE A 260 12.79 -1.78 1.88
N VAL A 261 13.19 -1.98 3.14
CA VAL A 261 12.29 -2.53 4.15
C VAL A 261 11.18 -1.54 4.47
N SER A 262 11.51 -0.30 4.84
CA SER A 262 10.51 0.68 5.28
C SER A 262 9.56 1.11 4.16
N PHE A 263 10.10 1.61 3.05
CA PHE A 263 9.28 2.05 1.91
C PHE A 263 8.66 0.88 1.16
N GLY A 264 9.39 -0.23 1.01
CA GLY A 264 8.88 -1.42 0.32
C GLY A 264 7.71 -2.04 1.05
N LEU A 265 7.76 -2.17 2.39
CA LEU A 265 6.63 -2.68 3.18
C LEU A 265 5.39 -1.80 3.03
N ALA A 266 5.55 -0.48 3.17
CA ALA A 266 4.44 0.45 2.97
C ALA A 266 3.88 0.37 1.54
N ARG A 267 4.72 0.31 0.52
CA ARG A 267 4.29 0.21 -0.88
C ARG A 267 3.52 -1.09 -1.15
N GLU A 268 4.04 -2.21 -0.66
CA GLU A 268 3.46 -3.55 -0.86
C GLU A 268 2.08 -3.67 -0.18
N GLN A 269 1.94 -3.10 1.02
CA GLN A 269 0.70 -3.18 1.80
C GLN A 269 -0.24 -1.98 1.57
N GLY A 270 0.02 -1.13 0.58
CA GLY A 270 -0.80 0.06 0.30
C GLY A 270 -0.84 1.09 1.45
N GLY A 271 0.20 1.10 2.27
CA GLY A 271 0.43 1.97 3.41
C GLY A 271 1.16 3.26 3.08
N CYS A 272 1.74 3.88 4.10
CA CYS A 272 2.44 5.15 4.05
C CYS A 272 3.80 5.04 4.74
N CYS A 273 4.85 5.56 4.12
CA CYS A 273 6.18 5.65 4.72
C CYS A 273 6.55 7.11 4.95
N TYR A 274 6.86 7.49 6.19
CA TYR A 274 7.44 8.79 6.50
C TYR A 274 8.94 8.80 6.19
N LEU A 275 9.45 9.88 5.61
CA LEU A 275 10.87 10.20 5.70
C LEU A 275 11.00 11.14 6.90
N ARG A 276 11.60 10.65 8.00
CA ARG A 276 11.70 11.43 9.23
C ARG A 276 13.15 11.70 9.56
N TYR A 277 13.63 12.93 9.42
CA TYR A 277 14.99 13.24 9.81
C TYR A 277 15.17 13.07 11.33
N ASP A 278 16.23 12.37 11.72
CA ASP A 278 16.68 12.32 13.12
C ASP A 278 17.61 13.51 13.37
N ASP A 279 17.00 14.68 13.57
CA ASP A 279 17.64 15.97 13.79
C ASP A 279 17.79 16.30 15.29
N THR A 280 18.04 15.26 16.11
CA THR A 280 18.23 15.42 17.56
C THR A 280 19.55 16.08 17.92
N ASN A 281 20.52 16.14 16.99
CA ASN A 281 21.81 16.79 17.18
C ASN A 281 21.97 18.03 16.27
N PRO A 282 21.76 19.26 16.80
CA PRO A 282 21.77 20.48 15.99
C PRO A 282 23.16 20.86 15.45
N GLU A 283 24.26 20.36 16.04
CA GLU A 283 25.62 20.70 15.58
C GLU A 283 26.08 19.83 14.39
N ALA A 284 25.50 18.64 14.25
CA ALA A 284 25.87 17.68 13.22
C ALA A 284 25.04 17.81 11.94
N GLU A 285 23.90 18.49 12.02
CA GLU A 285 22.99 18.67 10.89
C GLU A 285 23.55 19.64 9.86
N LYS A 286 23.53 19.24 8.59
CA LYS A 286 23.83 20.14 7.49
C LYS A 286 22.85 19.95 6.35
N LYS A 287 22.48 21.08 5.73
CA LYS A 287 21.62 21.09 4.55
C LYS A 287 22.14 20.19 3.41
N GLU A 288 23.45 20.11 3.22
CA GLU A 288 24.05 19.24 2.19
C GLU A 288 23.63 17.76 2.34
N TYR A 289 23.51 17.27 3.58
CA TYR A 289 23.12 15.89 3.84
C TYR A 289 21.62 15.69 3.69
N ILE A 290 20.80 16.67 4.08
CA ILE A 290 19.35 16.67 3.86
C ILE A 290 19.07 16.56 2.36
N ASP A 291 19.64 17.45 1.56
CA ASP A 291 19.45 17.52 0.11
C ASP A 291 19.89 16.20 -0.55
N HIS A 292 21.05 15.66 -0.16
CA HIS A 292 21.52 14.36 -0.65
C HIS A 292 20.61 13.18 -0.26
N ILE A 293 20.09 13.17 0.97
CA ILE A 293 19.16 12.12 1.41
C ILE A 293 17.89 12.15 0.56
N GLU A 294 17.32 13.32 0.29
CA GLU A 294 16.15 13.46 -0.58
C GLU A 294 16.43 12.96 -2.00
N GLU A 295 17.58 13.36 -2.56
CA GLU A 295 18.03 12.92 -3.89
C GLU A 295 18.13 11.40 -3.96
N ILE A 296 18.75 10.74 -2.97
CA ILE A 296 18.89 9.27 -2.97
C ILE A 296 17.53 8.57 -2.79
N VAL A 297 16.65 9.10 -1.95
CA VAL A 297 15.29 8.56 -1.78
C VAL A 297 14.53 8.60 -3.11
N GLU A 298 14.60 9.74 -3.82
CA GLU A 298 13.97 9.89 -5.14
C GLU A 298 14.65 9.01 -6.20
N TRP A 299 15.98 8.98 -6.24
CA TRP A 299 16.77 8.15 -7.16
C TRP A 299 16.47 6.66 -7.02
N MET A 300 16.22 6.19 -5.79
CA MET A 300 15.79 4.82 -5.52
C MET A 300 14.32 4.53 -5.90
N GLY A 301 13.58 5.52 -6.39
CA GLY A 301 12.18 5.40 -6.78
C GLY A 301 11.20 5.40 -5.61
N TRP A 302 11.61 5.89 -4.45
CA TRP A 302 10.73 6.04 -3.29
C TRP A 302 10.08 7.42 -3.28
N LYS A 303 8.81 7.47 -2.84
CA LYS A 303 8.08 8.72 -2.60
C LYS A 303 7.60 8.74 -1.14
N PRO A 304 8.15 9.60 -0.28
CA PRO A 304 7.66 9.76 1.09
C PRO A 304 6.20 10.19 1.12
N PHE A 305 5.43 9.62 2.04
CA PHE A 305 4.07 10.09 2.34
C PHE A 305 4.08 11.49 2.94
N LYS A 306 5.04 11.74 3.82
CA LYS A 306 5.30 13.03 4.44
C LYS A 306 6.75 13.08 4.90
N ILE A 307 7.38 14.24 4.76
CA ILE A 307 8.67 14.57 5.37
C ILE A 307 8.38 15.22 6.74
N THR A 308 9.05 14.73 7.77
CA THR A 308 8.92 15.23 9.15
C THR A 308 10.28 15.27 9.82
N TYR A 309 10.37 15.98 10.93
CA TYR A 309 11.59 16.09 11.73
C TYR A 309 11.31 15.53 13.13
N THR A 310 12.34 15.08 13.83
CA THR A 310 12.18 14.70 15.24
C THR A 310 11.95 15.94 16.09
N SER A 311 12.55 17.08 15.71
CA SER A 311 12.32 18.39 16.32
C SER A 311 10.86 18.86 16.28
N ASP A 312 10.07 18.44 15.28
CA ASP A 312 8.61 18.70 15.22
C ASP A 312 7.88 18.21 16.50
N TYR A 313 8.48 17.25 17.22
CA TYR A 313 7.88 16.57 18.38
C TYR A 313 8.63 16.84 19.69
N PHE A 314 9.61 17.76 19.74
CA PHE A 314 10.39 17.99 20.97
C PHE A 314 9.54 18.36 22.18
N GLN A 315 8.47 19.14 22.00
CA GLN A 315 7.55 19.47 23.08
C GLN A 315 6.83 18.23 23.62
N GLU A 316 6.32 17.36 22.74
CA GLU A 316 5.68 16.10 23.14
C GLU A 316 6.68 15.15 23.83
N ILE A 317 7.91 15.08 23.32
CA ILE A 317 8.99 14.28 23.89
C ILE A 317 9.36 14.79 25.29
N TYR A 318 9.46 16.11 25.48
CA TYR A 318 9.70 16.74 26.78
C TYR A 318 8.59 16.41 27.78
N GLU A 319 7.33 16.55 27.39
CA GLU A 319 6.17 16.22 28.23
C GLU A 319 6.16 14.75 28.64
N LEU A 320 6.52 13.84 27.72
CA LEU A 320 6.68 12.42 28.02
C LEU A 320 7.85 12.16 28.97
N ALA A 321 8.97 12.90 28.86
CA ALA A 321 10.08 12.81 29.80
C ALA A 321 9.68 13.27 31.21
N VAL A 322 8.94 14.37 31.32
CA VAL A 322 8.36 14.85 32.59
C VAL A 322 7.44 13.80 33.20
N GLU A 323 6.56 13.19 32.40
CA GLU A 323 5.68 12.10 32.86
C GLU A 323 6.49 10.88 33.35
N LEU A 324 7.59 10.53 32.68
CA LEU A 324 8.49 9.45 33.14
C LEU A 324 9.10 9.76 34.51
N ILE A 325 9.53 11.01 34.74
CA ILE A 325 10.05 11.43 36.05
C ILE A 325 8.94 11.37 37.10
N GLN A 326 7.74 11.88 36.81
CA GLN A 326 6.59 11.85 37.72
C GLN A 326 6.19 10.43 38.12
N ARG A 327 6.35 9.45 37.21
CA ARG A 327 6.11 8.02 37.47
C ARG A 327 7.26 7.31 38.17
N GLY A 328 8.38 7.99 38.45
CA GLY A 328 9.56 7.40 39.06
C GLY A 328 10.35 6.47 38.13
N HIS A 329 10.23 6.67 36.82
CA HIS A 329 10.92 5.89 35.79
C HIS A 329 12.10 6.63 35.13
N ALA A 330 12.30 7.90 35.47
CA ALA A 330 13.44 8.71 35.04
C ALA A 330 13.93 9.60 36.20
N TYR A 331 15.21 9.96 36.14
CA TYR A 331 15.87 10.83 37.12
C TYR A 331 16.95 11.66 36.41
N VAL A 332 17.32 12.82 36.96
CA VAL A 332 18.46 13.60 36.47
C VAL A 332 19.74 13.01 37.07
N ASP A 333 20.74 12.72 36.25
CA ASP A 333 22.05 12.21 36.68
C ASP A 333 23.08 13.33 36.65
N HIS A 334 24.08 13.29 37.53
CA HIS A 334 25.18 14.27 37.55
C HIS A 334 26.55 13.57 37.48
N GLN A 335 26.58 12.26 37.19
CA GLN A 335 27.83 11.56 36.88
C GLN A 335 28.54 12.18 35.68
N THR A 336 29.87 12.22 35.72
CA THR A 336 30.64 12.50 34.51
C THR A 336 30.53 11.33 33.52
N PRO A 337 30.87 11.52 32.23
CA PRO A 337 30.90 10.43 31.26
C PRO A 337 31.77 9.25 31.69
N GLU A 338 32.91 9.52 32.34
CA GLU A 338 33.84 8.51 32.86
C GLU A 338 33.22 7.71 34.01
N GLU A 339 32.60 8.39 34.98
CA GLU A 339 31.91 7.76 36.11
C GLU A 339 30.73 6.90 35.65
N THR A 340 29.94 7.42 34.68
CA THR A 340 28.83 6.70 34.08
C THR A 340 29.31 5.41 33.42
N LYS A 341 30.41 5.47 32.68
CA LYS A 341 31.02 4.31 32.03
C LYS A 341 31.48 3.28 33.06
N GLU A 342 32.24 3.71 34.07
CA GLU A 342 32.75 2.83 35.12
C GLU A 342 31.60 2.13 35.89
N HIS A 343 30.57 2.88 36.27
CA HIS A 343 29.41 2.31 36.97
C HIS A 343 28.67 1.28 36.11
N ARG A 344 28.47 1.56 34.81
CA ARG A 344 27.82 0.62 33.89
C ARG A 344 28.64 -0.65 33.70
N GLU A 345 29.96 -0.55 33.56
CA GLU A 345 30.87 -1.71 33.47
C GLU A 345 30.80 -2.58 34.74
N LYS A 346 30.73 -1.95 35.90
CA LYS A 346 30.56 -2.63 37.21
C LYS A 346 29.11 -3.04 37.52
N LYS A 347 28.14 -2.71 36.66
CA LYS A 347 26.69 -2.89 36.86
C LYS A 347 26.19 -2.27 38.18
N MET A 348 26.76 -1.14 38.57
CA MET A 348 26.38 -0.38 39.75
C MET A 348 25.35 0.69 39.38
N ASN A 349 24.41 0.96 40.31
CA ASN A 349 23.49 2.08 40.15
C ASN A 349 24.24 3.42 40.21
N SER A 350 23.69 4.41 39.53
CA SER A 350 24.08 5.81 39.75
C SER A 350 23.74 6.23 41.19
N PRO A 351 24.61 7.01 41.87
CA PRO A 351 24.29 7.60 43.17
C PRO A 351 23.01 8.46 43.16
N TRP A 352 22.63 9.01 42.01
CA TRP A 352 21.46 9.88 41.85
C TRP A 352 20.19 9.14 41.46
N ARG A 353 20.26 7.82 41.22
CA ARG A 353 19.15 7.01 40.69
C ARG A 353 17.88 7.10 41.55
N ASP A 354 18.06 7.08 42.87
CA ASP A 354 16.95 7.00 43.83
C ASP A 354 16.61 8.38 44.45
N ARG A 355 17.04 9.48 43.80
CA ARG A 355 16.73 10.84 44.25
C ARG A 355 15.22 11.11 44.20
N PRO A 356 14.68 12.01 45.04
CA PRO A 356 13.26 12.31 45.06
C PRO A 356 12.74 12.81 43.70
N ILE A 357 11.53 12.37 43.32
CA ILE A 357 10.86 12.78 42.07
C ILE A 357 10.80 14.31 41.94
N ALA A 358 10.42 15.01 43.01
CA ALA A 358 10.33 16.47 43.02
C ALA A 358 11.68 17.16 42.78
N GLU A 359 12.78 16.53 43.19
CA GLU A 359 14.13 17.06 42.95
C GLU A 359 14.51 16.89 41.47
N SER A 360 14.29 15.70 40.89
CA SER A 360 14.52 15.46 39.47
C SER A 360 13.70 16.38 38.56
N LEU A 361 12.42 16.61 38.89
CA LEU A 361 11.56 17.53 38.13
C LEU A 361 12.09 18.95 38.15
N LYS A 362 12.52 19.43 39.32
CA LYS A 362 13.09 20.76 39.46
C LYS A 362 14.36 20.88 38.63
N LEU A 363 15.30 19.94 38.74
CA LEU A 363 16.55 19.97 37.99
C LEU A 363 16.29 19.93 36.46
N PHE A 364 15.36 19.08 36.02
CA PHE A 364 14.99 18.97 34.60
C PHE A 364 14.18 20.16 34.06
N GLU A 365 13.69 21.07 34.90
CA GLU A 365 13.04 22.31 34.46
C GLU A 365 14.03 23.48 34.40
N PHE A 366 15.05 23.49 35.26
CA PHE A 366 15.97 24.63 35.41
C PHE A 366 17.35 24.44 34.77
N GLU A 367 17.75 23.21 34.44
CA GLU A 367 19.10 22.89 33.91
C GLU A 367 19.11 22.44 32.44
N THR A 368 17.94 22.24 31.83
CA THR A 368 17.75 21.95 30.40
C THR A 368 17.04 23.10 29.72
#